data_AF-A0A267DFU6-F1
#
_entry.id   AF-A0A267DFU6-F1
#
_cell.length_a   1.000
_cell.length_b   1.000
_cell.length_c   1.000
_cell.angle_alpha   90.00
_cell.angle_beta   90.00
_cell.angle_gamma   90.00
#
_symmetry.space_group_name_H-M   'P 1'
#
loop_
_entity.id
_entity.type
_entity.pdbx_description
1 polymer ?
#
loop_
_entity_poly.entity_id
_entity_poly.type
_entity_poly.pdbx_seq_one_letter_code
_entity_poly.pdbx_strand_id
1 'polypeptide(L)'
;VMPQKVKGFNKKVQEVAPTDQESEAWITAIINGLALAEQHNEYHEGFMHWINELNNYLQMFELHFSKETHLQLIQLMYRHMTNLEHDSLIQLGCMDALYRLLKHTKCLQPSDLRLDWRPLYNLARHYKNFQSSIIRHGNDFIRISWRQFQRCAARASPYFEPDATRQILDELSPRLCTTSVDFETQSRYLALLPVCFLPGVSQADTIDLWAKPILKFWPESAIGTKIEALLAQTLANLVDEWHDCIDWEPHLANLCSLVHRSMRLPVGKAPNSMQPPRILSSQGHGHDRSKGAEDRLMGKLAALLIGAIRPGSDAAVNHIGKLLRLVEPYMHPSNSGRWLLSVASLIRKLLTKLVHRLTDERHGHSHKVWWRLPPKEAHISDSQRLALFNMLLEPAFMLIHARGYTISMASCANLICQLNPGPFLQRLFVELQPALMDSSQPHRLCALLLMASRVGLAIVRYSPEEVVPLLHSVLPLLELSNPLRLAAALSLIKELIHEISLDTSLEEFSALFMDRVLAIAESLLTGTGFGASSKSAAGLSPLLEIFYNMLMQGSDEIQSILINKFKTWSAGAAYEPEGAAKTVLRLFAAFSGSLPSSIVPWCIEQAVATLEAEGGPE
;
A
#
# COMPACT_ATOMS: atom_id res chain seq x y z
N VAL A 1 5.74 -7.64 33.58
CA VAL A 1 6.99 -7.12 32.96
C VAL A 1 6.68 -5.83 32.22
N MET A 2 7.48 -4.75 32.29
CA MET A 2 7.12 -3.52 31.54
C MET A 2 7.24 -3.76 30.02
N PRO A 3 6.16 -3.60 29.24
CA PRO A 3 6.16 -3.84 27.80
C PRO A 3 6.91 -2.73 27.05
N GLN A 4 7.71 -3.08 26.05
CA GLN A 4 8.45 -2.09 25.25
C GLN A 4 7.56 -1.32 24.29
N LYS A 5 6.54 -1.99 23.74
CA LYS A 5 5.54 -1.37 22.88
C LYS A 5 4.24 -2.16 22.93
N VAL A 6 3.14 -1.48 23.20
CA VAL A 6 1.79 -2.05 23.17
C VAL A 6 1.09 -1.56 21.91
N LYS A 7 0.38 -2.46 21.23
CA LYS A 7 -0.45 -2.08 20.09
C LYS A 7 -1.59 -1.20 20.57
N GLY A 8 -1.76 -0.03 19.94
CA GLY A 8 -2.92 0.82 20.21
C GLY A 8 -4.18 0.16 19.67
N PHE A 9 -5.01 -0.39 20.56
CA PHE A 9 -6.37 -0.81 20.22
C PHE A 9 -7.32 0.38 20.35
N ASN A 10 -8.26 0.54 19.42
CA ASN A 10 -9.34 1.52 19.55
C ASN A 10 -10.17 1.22 20.81
N LYS A 11 -10.76 2.24 21.45
CA LYS A 11 -11.48 2.11 22.74
C LYS A 11 -12.48 0.93 22.79
N LYS A 12 -13.24 0.70 21.71
CA LYS A 12 -14.20 -0.43 21.62
C LYS A 12 -13.56 -1.81 21.59
N VAL A 13 -12.32 -1.92 21.12
CA VAL A 13 -11.56 -3.18 21.10
C VAL A 13 -10.86 -3.41 22.43
N GLN A 14 -10.56 -2.37 23.21
CA GLN A 14 -9.95 -2.51 24.54
C GLN A 14 -10.85 -3.28 25.54
N GLU A 15 -12.17 -3.23 25.37
CA GLU A 15 -13.15 -3.95 26.21
C GLU A 15 -13.15 -5.47 25.99
N VAL A 16 -12.69 -5.94 24.82
CA VAL A 16 -12.58 -7.36 24.43
C VAL A 16 -11.12 -7.74 24.14
N ALA A 17 -10.18 -6.82 24.36
CA ALA A 17 -8.77 -7.04 24.09
C ALA A 17 -8.23 -8.04 25.12
N PRO A 18 -7.34 -8.95 24.69
CA PRO A 18 -6.74 -9.89 25.62
C PRO A 18 -6.04 -9.14 26.75
N THR A 19 -6.22 -9.60 27.97
CA THR A 19 -5.65 -8.94 29.16
C THR A 19 -4.12 -9.06 29.14
N ASP A 20 -3.42 -8.13 29.82
CA ASP A 20 -1.96 -8.19 29.95
C ASP A 20 -1.48 -9.56 30.49
N GLN A 21 -2.29 -10.21 31.34
CA GLN A 21 -2.04 -11.57 31.84
C GLN A 21 -2.08 -12.64 30.74
N GLU A 22 -3.01 -12.57 29.80
CA GLU A 22 -3.11 -13.52 28.68
C GLU A 22 -1.92 -13.36 27.73
N SER A 23 -1.49 -12.12 27.52
CA SER A 23 -0.29 -11.81 26.74
C SER A 23 0.98 -12.37 27.40
N GLU A 24 1.16 -12.17 28.71
CA GLU A 24 2.29 -12.70 29.47
C GLU A 24 2.29 -14.24 29.50
N ALA A 25 1.12 -14.88 29.65
CA ALA A 25 1.00 -16.33 29.60
C ALA A 25 1.37 -16.90 28.22
N TRP A 26 0.90 -16.26 27.14
CA TRP A 26 1.17 -16.72 25.77
C TRP A 26 2.64 -16.61 25.41
N ILE A 27 3.29 -15.47 25.68
CA ILE A 27 4.72 -15.33 25.38
C ILE A 27 5.56 -16.32 26.18
N THR A 28 5.19 -16.59 27.44
CA THR A 28 5.85 -17.60 28.27
C THR A 28 5.70 -19.00 27.67
N ALA A 29 4.51 -19.35 27.20
CA ALA A 29 4.26 -20.62 26.50
C ALA A 29 5.09 -20.72 25.21
N ILE A 30 5.18 -19.64 24.42
CA ILE A 30 6.00 -19.59 23.19
C ILE A 30 7.47 -19.82 23.51
N ILE A 31 8.02 -19.12 24.51
CA ILE A 31 9.44 -19.26 24.89
C ILE A 31 9.75 -20.68 25.36
N ASN A 32 8.90 -21.23 26.25
CA ASN A 32 9.07 -22.58 26.75
C ASN A 32 8.94 -23.61 25.62
N GLY A 33 7.98 -23.41 24.72
CA GLY A 33 7.75 -24.26 23.57
C GLY A 33 8.91 -24.28 22.58
N LEU A 34 9.46 -23.10 22.26
CA LEU A 34 10.67 -22.98 21.42
C LEU A 34 11.87 -23.67 22.07
N ALA A 35 12.07 -23.48 23.38
CA ALA A 35 13.17 -24.09 24.12
C ALA A 35 13.06 -25.62 24.20
N LEU A 36 11.86 -26.15 24.47
CA LEU A 36 11.62 -27.60 24.49
C LEU A 36 11.82 -28.21 23.10
N ALA A 37 11.31 -27.57 22.04
CA ALA A 37 11.50 -28.06 20.68
C ALA A 37 12.99 -28.08 20.27
N GLU A 38 13.78 -27.08 20.68
CA GLU A 38 15.24 -27.06 20.47
C GLU A 38 15.93 -28.20 21.25
N GLN A 39 15.56 -28.42 22.52
CA GLN A 39 16.13 -29.49 23.35
C GLN A 39 15.85 -30.89 22.80
N HIS A 40 14.66 -31.11 22.24
CA HIS A 40 14.26 -32.39 21.65
C HIS A 40 14.64 -32.53 20.17
N ASN A 41 15.25 -31.50 19.54
CA ASN A 41 15.50 -31.43 18.10
C ASN A 41 14.23 -31.64 17.24
N GLU A 42 13.07 -31.23 17.74
CA GLU A 42 11.76 -31.34 17.07
C GLU A 42 11.47 -30.11 16.21
N TYR A 43 12.21 -29.98 15.10
CA TYR A 43 12.18 -28.76 14.29
C TYR A 43 10.94 -28.65 13.37
N HIS A 44 10.45 -29.76 12.81
CA HIS A 44 9.41 -29.72 11.78
C HIS A 44 8.00 -29.46 12.31
N GLU A 45 7.64 -30.07 13.44
CA GLU A 45 6.30 -29.95 14.02
C GLU A 45 6.31 -28.97 15.20
N GLY A 46 7.12 -29.23 16.22
CA GLY A 46 7.19 -28.41 17.44
C GLY A 46 7.72 -27.00 17.18
N PHE A 47 8.94 -26.87 16.68
CA PHE A 47 9.57 -25.56 16.50
C PHE A 47 8.81 -24.67 15.51
N MET A 48 8.36 -25.24 14.39
CA MET A 48 7.54 -24.51 13.41
C MET A 48 6.20 -24.05 13.97
N HIS A 49 5.53 -24.86 14.79
CA HIS A 49 4.31 -24.45 15.48
C HIS A 49 4.56 -23.21 16.33
N TRP A 50 5.59 -23.24 17.18
CA TRP A 50 5.90 -22.11 18.06
C TRP A 50 6.44 -20.86 17.33
N ILE A 51 7.09 -21.01 16.17
CA ILE A 51 7.41 -19.87 15.28
C ILE A 51 6.14 -19.21 14.75
N ASN A 52 5.14 -20.00 14.34
CA ASN A 52 3.87 -19.46 13.85
C ASN A 52 3.11 -18.74 14.97
N GLU A 53 3.08 -19.33 16.16
CA GLU A 53 2.53 -18.70 17.36
C GLU A 53 3.25 -17.40 17.71
N LEU A 54 4.59 -17.36 17.62
CA LEU A 54 5.35 -16.12 17.79
C LEU A 54 4.96 -15.06 16.75
N ASN A 55 4.82 -15.44 15.47
CA ASN A 55 4.40 -14.51 14.43
C ASN A 55 2.99 -13.95 14.67
N ASN A 56 2.05 -14.80 15.14
CA ASN A 56 0.70 -14.41 15.52
C ASN A 56 0.72 -13.46 16.73
N TYR A 57 1.52 -13.78 17.74
CA TYR A 57 1.72 -12.93 18.91
C TYR A 57 2.27 -11.55 18.51
N LEU A 58 3.34 -11.49 17.71
CA LEU A 58 3.93 -10.23 17.23
C LEU A 58 2.94 -9.42 16.38
N GLN A 59 2.01 -10.07 15.69
CA GLN A 59 0.96 -9.39 14.92
C GLN A 59 -0.13 -8.77 15.80
N MET A 60 -0.46 -9.42 16.90
CA MET A 60 -1.53 -8.99 17.80
C MET A 60 -1.02 -8.03 18.88
N PHE A 61 0.08 -8.34 19.55
CA PHE A 61 0.59 -7.61 20.71
C PHE A 61 1.86 -6.78 20.44
N GLU A 62 2.44 -6.87 19.24
CA GLU A 62 3.74 -6.26 18.91
C GLU A 62 4.87 -6.71 19.86
N LEU A 63 5.43 -5.81 20.68
CA LEU A 63 6.56 -6.09 21.58
C LEU A 63 6.14 -6.00 23.05
N HIS A 64 5.07 -6.72 23.41
CA HIS A 64 4.58 -6.81 24.79
C HIS A 64 5.40 -7.80 25.64
N PHE A 65 6.73 -7.63 25.66
CA PHE A 65 7.66 -8.41 26.48
C PHE A 65 8.93 -7.61 26.79
N SER A 66 9.75 -8.13 27.70
CA SER A 66 10.97 -7.45 28.14
C SER A 66 11.98 -7.24 27.00
N LYS A 67 12.85 -6.25 27.15
CA LYS A 67 13.98 -6.03 26.23
C LYS A 67 14.95 -7.21 26.20
N GLU A 68 15.16 -7.86 27.32
CA GLU A 68 16.01 -9.06 27.41
C GLU A 68 15.44 -10.19 26.55
N THR A 69 14.15 -10.50 26.73
CA THR A 69 13.42 -11.48 25.91
C THR A 69 13.48 -11.14 24.43
N HIS A 70 13.34 -9.85 24.08
CA HIS A 70 13.43 -9.38 22.70
C HIS A 70 14.78 -9.71 22.07
N LEU A 71 15.88 -9.40 22.76
CA LEU A 71 17.24 -9.67 22.28
C LEU A 71 17.50 -11.18 22.16
N GLN A 72 17.03 -11.98 23.13
CA GLN A 72 17.14 -13.44 23.09
C GLN A 72 16.38 -14.03 21.89
N LEU A 73 15.14 -13.59 21.64
CA LEU A 73 14.36 -14.02 20.48
C LEU A 73 15.02 -13.63 19.16
N ILE A 74 15.59 -12.42 19.06
CA ILE A 74 16.35 -12.01 17.86
C ILE A 74 17.52 -12.95 17.62
N GLN A 75 18.33 -13.22 18.65
CA GLN A 75 19.49 -14.10 18.53
C GLN A 75 19.10 -15.54 18.17
N LEU A 76 18.03 -16.06 18.79
CA LEU A 76 17.50 -17.39 18.50
C LEU A 76 17.04 -17.48 17.04
N MET A 77 16.17 -16.56 16.60
CA MET A 77 15.68 -16.55 15.21
C MET A 77 16.81 -16.36 14.22
N TYR A 78 17.81 -15.53 14.53
CA TYR A 78 19.00 -15.33 13.68
C TYR A 78 19.83 -16.62 13.54
N ARG A 79 20.04 -17.34 14.65
CA ARG A 79 20.80 -18.60 14.67
C ARG A 79 20.12 -19.67 13.82
N HIS A 80 18.83 -19.91 14.00
CA HIS A 80 18.10 -20.93 13.23
C HIS A 80 17.90 -20.52 11.77
N MET A 81 17.70 -19.22 11.49
CA MET A 81 17.65 -18.73 10.11
C MET A 81 18.95 -18.99 9.35
N THR A 82 20.10 -18.85 10.02
CA THR A 82 21.43 -18.97 9.39
C THR A 82 22.02 -20.37 9.45
N ASN A 83 21.36 -21.31 10.13
CA ASN A 83 21.77 -22.70 10.17
C ASN A 83 21.47 -23.38 8.81
N LEU A 84 22.52 -23.86 8.15
CA LEU A 84 22.46 -24.46 6.81
C LEU A 84 21.87 -25.87 6.80
N GLU A 85 21.74 -26.52 7.96
CA GLU A 85 21.17 -27.87 8.10
C GLU A 85 19.63 -27.85 8.19
N HIS A 86 19.04 -26.69 8.50
CA HIS A 86 17.59 -26.55 8.63
C HIS A 86 16.89 -26.57 7.27
N ASP A 87 15.68 -27.12 7.25
CA ASP A 87 14.79 -27.00 6.10
C ASP A 87 14.51 -25.52 5.79
N SER A 88 14.41 -25.21 4.50
CA SER A 88 14.08 -23.88 4.00
C SER A 88 12.74 -23.34 4.51
N LEU A 89 11.78 -24.19 4.91
CA LEU A 89 10.53 -23.77 5.56
C LEU A 89 10.78 -23.16 6.95
N ILE A 90 11.68 -23.78 7.72
CA ILE A 90 12.03 -23.30 9.05
C ILE A 90 12.82 -22.00 8.96
N GLN A 91 13.79 -21.96 8.03
CA GLN A 91 14.52 -20.74 7.72
C GLN A 91 13.57 -19.60 7.33
N LEU A 92 12.54 -19.87 6.51
CA LEU A 92 11.54 -18.87 6.12
C LEU A 92 10.69 -18.40 7.30
N GLY A 93 10.23 -19.30 8.16
CA GLY A 93 9.50 -18.94 9.38
C GLY A 93 10.33 -18.05 10.32
N CYS A 94 11.60 -18.42 10.52
CA CYS A 94 12.55 -17.62 11.29
C CYS A 94 12.82 -16.25 10.65
N MET A 95 12.93 -16.16 9.31
CA MET A 95 13.05 -14.88 8.60
C MET A 95 11.85 -13.97 8.87
N ASP A 96 10.63 -14.50 8.80
CA ASP A 96 9.42 -13.70 9.02
C ASP A 96 9.34 -13.19 10.48
N ALA A 97 9.66 -14.04 11.45
CA ALA A 97 9.73 -13.65 12.87
C ALA A 97 10.84 -12.60 13.10
N LEU A 98 12.05 -12.85 12.59
CA LEU A 98 13.19 -11.94 12.71
C LEU A 98 12.89 -10.58 12.08
N TYR A 99 12.26 -10.54 10.90
CA TYR A 99 11.85 -9.30 10.25
C TYR A 99 10.89 -8.48 11.11
N ARG A 100 9.92 -9.13 11.77
CA ARG A 100 8.98 -8.46 12.69
C ARG A 100 9.69 -7.95 13.95
N LEU A 101 10.60 -8.73 14.52
CA LEU A 101 11.38 -8.35 15.71
C LEU A 101 12.32 -7.16 15.43
N LEU A 102 12.95 -7.11 14.25
CA LEU A 102 13.85 -6.02 13.83
C LEU A 102 13.12 -4.80 13.24
N LYS A 103 11.81 -4.88 13.00
CA LYS A 103 11.01 -3.77 12.46
C LYS A 103 10.96 -2.56 13.41
N HIS A 104 11.01 -2.82 14.71
CA HIS A 104 10.85 -1.81 15.77
C HIS A 104 12.20 -1.23 16.20
N THR A 105 12.82 -0.50 15.28
CA THR A 105 14.15 0.11 15.46
C THR A 105 14.28 0.96 16.71
N LYS A 106 13.22 1.64 17.17
CA LYS A 106 13.18 2.46 18.40
C LYS A 106 13.49 1.69 19.69
N CYS A 107 13.19 0.40 19.72
CA CYS A 107 13.38 -0.45 20.89
C CYS A 107 14.81 -1.04 20.96
N LEU A 108 15.58 -0.90 19.88
CA LEU A 108 16.90 -1.50 19.74
C LEU A 108 17.96 -0.40 19.58
N GLN A 109 18.88 -0.32 20.53
CA GLN A 109 20.13 0.40 20.33
C GLN A 109 21.12 -0.53 19.62
N PRO A 110 21.98 0.00 18.76
CA PRO A 110 23.12 -0.76 18.25
C PRO A 110 24.09 -1.25 19.34
N SER A 111 24.11 -0.62 20.51
CA SER A 111 24.86 -1.12 21.66
C SER A 111 24.26 -2.38 22.29
N ASP A 112 22.97 -2.62 22.11
CA ASP A 112 22.26 -3.74 22.73
C ASP A 112 22.39 -5.04 21.93
N LEU A 113 22.62 -4.93 20.62
CA LEU A 113 22.56 -6.04 19.69
C LEU A 113 23.74 -5.99 18.71
N ARG A 114 24.48 -7.10 18.63
CA ARG A 114 25.52 -7.33 17.64
C ARG A 114 25.21 -8.61 16.87
N LEU A 115 25.23 -8.53 15.55
CA LEU A 115 24.98 -9.65 14.64
C LEU A 115 26.20 -9.81 13.71
N ASP A 116 26.71 -11.04 13.59
CA ASP A 116 27.78 -11.35 12.64
C ASP A 116 27.19 -11.47 11.22
N TRP A 117 27.75 -10.77 10.24
CA TRP A 117 27.28 -10.79 8.85
C TRP A 117 27.66 -12.08 8.10
N ARG A 118 28.71 -12.81 8.55
CA ARG A 118 29.23 -13.99 7.83
C ARG A 118 28.22 -15.13 7.70
N PRO A 119 27.43 -15.50 8.73
CA PRO A 119 26.35 -16.48 8.59
C PRO A 119 25.33 -16.13 7.50
N LEU A 120 24.94 -14.85 7.36
CA LEU A 120 24.05 -14.41 6.28
C LEU A 120 24.67 -14.59 4.90
N TYR A 121 25.95 -14.27 4.77
CA TYR A 121 26.69 -14.47 3.53
C TYR A 121 26.77 -15.97 3.16
N ASN A 122 27.04 -16.84 4.12
CA ASN A 122 27.08 -18.28 3.93
C ASN A 122 25.71 -18.84 3.50
N LEU A 123 24.62 -18.40 4.17
CA LEU A 123 23.26 -18.75 3.80
C LEU A 123 22.91 -18.28 2.37
N ALA A 124 23.29 -17.06 2.02
CA ALA A 124 23.06 -16.51 0.69
C ALA A 124 23.82 -17.29 -0.39
N ARG A 125 25.04 -17.78 -0.09
CA ARG A 125 25.80 -18.67 -0.96
C ARG A 125 25.17 -20.05 -1.08
N HIS A 126 24.65 -20.58 0.02
CA HIS A 126 23.93 -21.85 0.03
C HIS A 126 22.70 -21.82 -0.88
N TYR A 127 21.87 -20.78 -0.79
CA TYR A 127 20.73 -20.60 -1.70
C TYR A 127 21.14 -20.47 -3.17
N LYS A 128 22.29 -19.83 -3.48
CA LYS A 128 22.83 -19.80 -4.86
C LYS A 128 23.13 -21.21 -5.37
N ASN A 129 23.83 -22.01 -4.57
CA ASN A 129 24.21 -23.37 -4.96
C ASN A 129 22.97 -24.25 -5.15
N PHE A 130 21.95 -24.12 -4.30
CA PHE A 130 20.66 -24.78 -4.46
C PHE A 130 19.88 -24.30 -5.68
N GLN A 131 19.96 -23.00 -6.02
CA GLN A 131 19.35 -22.49 -7.24
C GLN A 131 20.01 -23.15 -8.47
N SER A 132 21.33 -23.33 -8.48
CA SER A 132 22.03 -24.02 -9.58
C SER A 132 21.63 -25.49 -9.79
N SER A 133 21.23 -26.21 -8.74
CA SER A 133 20.75 -27.60 -8.84
C SER A 133 19.26 -27.71 -9.21
N ILE A 134 18.43 -26.74 -8.81
CA ILE A 134 16.96 -26.76 -8.94
C ILE A 134 16.44 -25.94 -10.15
N ILE A 135 17.26 -25.19 -10.88
CA ILE A 135 16.87 -24.44 -12.11
C ILE A 135 16.14 -25.31 -13.17
N ARG A 136 16.12 -26.65 -13.05
CA ARG A 136 15.26 -27.54 -13.86
C ARG A 136 13.77 -27.49 -13.52
N HIS A 137 13.36 -27.04 -12.33
CA HIS A 137 11.95 -26.99 -11.90
C HIS A 137 11.67 -25.67 -11.18
N GLY A 138 10.99 -24.74 -11.85
CA GLY A 138 10.71 -23.37 -11.38
C GLY A 138 9.93 -23.30 -10.07
N ASN A 139 10.62 -23.43 -8.93
CA ASN A 139 10.00 -23.48 -7.62
C ASN A 139 9.82 -22.07 -7.06
N ASP A 140 8.57 -21.60 -6.96
CA ASP A 140 8.20 -20.26 -6.49
C ASP A 140 8.67 -19.98 -5.04
N PHE A 141 8.88 -21.04 -4.26
CA PHE A 141 9.33 -21.01 -2.88
C PHE A 141 10.72 -20.39 -2.69
N ILE A 142 11.74 -20.81 -3.45
CA ILE A 142 13.13 -20.29 -3.34
C ILE A 142 13.17 -18.78 -3.59
N ARG A 143 12.34 -18.29 -4.50
CA ARG A 143 12.25 -16.85 -4.81
C ARG A 143 11.62 -16.05 -3.67
N ILE A 144 10.63 -16.61 -2.98
CA ILE A 144 10.02 -16.00 -1.79
C ILE A 144 11.06 -15.92 -0.67
N SER A 145 11.77 -17.01 -0.41
CA SER A 145 12.85 -17.07 0.59
C SER A 145 13.95 -16.04 0.33
N TRP A 146 14.38 -15.86 -0.92
CA TRP A 146 15.39 -14.85 -1.26
C TRP A 146 14.94 -13.42 -0.93
N ARG A 147 13.67 -13.07 -1.20
CA ARG A 147 13.16 -11.73 -0.91
C ARG A 147 13.07 -11.45 0.58
N GLN A 148 12.61 -12.45 1.35
CA GLN A 148 12.54 -12.31 2.81
C GLN A 148 13.94 -12.24 3.42
N PHE A 149 14.89 -13.03 2.91
CA PHE A 149 16.30 -12.92 3.25
C PHE A 149 16.83 -11.50 3.03
N GLN A 150 16.62 -10.90 1.85
CA GLN A 150 17.07 -9.53 1.57
C GLN A 150 16.50 -8.49 2.54
N ARG A 151 15.23 -8.64 2.94
CA ARG A 151 14.60 -7.75 3.91
C ARG A 151 15.18 -7.92 5.31
N CYS A 152 15.44 -9.16 5.73
CA CYS A 152 16.07 -9.46 7.00
C CYS A 152 17.52 -8.94 7.05
N ALA A 153 18.31 -9.23 6.00
CA ALA A 153 19.68 -8.75 5.88
C ALA A 153 19.77 -7.22 5.97
N ALA A 154 18.92 -6.50 5.22
CA ALA A 154 18.87 -5.04 5.28
C ALA A 154 18.54 -4.53 6.70
N ARG A 155 17.61 -5.19 7.41
CA ARG A 155 17.21 -4.83 8.78
C ARG A 155 18.22 -5.25 9.85
N ALA A 156 19.01 -6.29 9.60
CA ALA A 156 20.08 -6.75 10.47
C ALA A 156 21.36 -5.90 10.33
N SER A 157 21.57 -5.32 9.14
CA SER A 157 22.78 -4.56 8.81
C SER A 157 23.17 -3.41 9.77
N PRO A 158 22.23 -2.69 10.43
CA PRO A 158 22.58 -1.69 11.44
C PRO A 158 23.24 -2.26 12.71
N TYR A 159 23.15 -3.56 12.92
CA TYR A 159 23.66 -4.27 14.09
C TYR A 159 24.95 -5.04 13.80
N PHE A 160 25.56 -4.84 12.63
CA PHE A 160 26.86 -5.43 12.30
C PHE A 160 28.00 -4.68 13.00
N GLU A 161 29.15 -5.34 13.10
CA GLU A 161 30.39 -4.71 13.62
C GLU A 161 30.83 -3.52 12.74
N PRO A 162 31.48 -2.49 13.31
CA PRO A 162 31.98 -1.31 12.58
C PRO A 162 32.76 -1.60 11.30
N ASP A 163 33.63 -2.62 11.33
CA ASP A 163 34.48 -3.03 10.20
C ASP A 163 33.76 -3.91 9.17
N ALA A 164 32.50 -4.31 9.42
CA ALA A 164 31.77 -5.23 8.57
C ALA A 164 31.66 -4.73 7.12
N THR A 165 31.48 -3.42 6.91
CA THR A 165 31.37 -2.85 5.56
C THR A 165 32.62 -3.15 4.72
N ARG A 166 33.82 -2.94 5.28
CA ARG A 166 35.09 -3.21 4.58
C ARG A 166 35.25 -4.71 4.33
N GLN A 167 35.01 -5.54 5.34
CA GLN A 167 35.12 -7.00 5.21
C GLN A 167 34.16 -7.57 4.15
N ILE A 168 32.91 -7.07 4.11
CA ILE A 168 31.93 -7.46 3.09
C ILE A 168 32.43 -7.03 1.71
N LEU A 169 32.94 -5.81 1.56
CA LEU A 169 33.46 -5.33 0.29
C LEU A 169 34.70 -6.09 -0.17
N ASP A 170 35.61 -6.46 0.73
CA ASP A 170 36.79 -7.26 0.38
C ASP A 170 36.40 -8.65 -0.14
N GLU A 171 35.34 -9.24 0.41
CA GLU A 171 34.81 -10.53 -0.02
C GLU A 171 34.01 -10.43 -1.35
N LEU A 172 33.25 -9.34 -1.53
CA LEU A 172 32.38 -9.15 -2.70
C LEU A 172 33.09 -8.55 -3.91
N SER A 173 33.99 -7.58 -3.73
CA SER A 173 34.60 -6.80 -4.82
C SER A 173 35.33 -7.66 -5.85
N PRO A 174 36.14 -8.67 -5.48
CA PRO A 174 36.80 -9.55 -6.46
C PRO A 174 35.82 -10.35 -7.33
N ARG A 175 34.58 -10.52 -6.85
CA ARG A 175 33.53 -11.32 -7.51
C ARG A 175 32.55 -10.49 -8.33
N LEU A 176 32.50 -9.18 -8.12
CA LEU A 176 31.69 -8.23 -8.87
C LEU A 176 32.37 -7.89 -10.21
N CYS A 177 32.61 -8.91 -11.04
CA CYS A 177 33.11 -8.72 -12.40
C CYS A 177 31.94 -8.62 -13.38
N THR A 178 31.76 -7.48 -14.02
CA THR A 178 30.60 -7.15 -14.88
C THR A 178 30.46 -8.03 -16.13
N THR A 179 31.56 -8.65 -16.55
CA THR A 179 31.62 -9.58 -17.68
C THR A 179 31.36 -11.03 -17.28
N SER A 180 31.27 -11.33 -15.97
CA SER A 180 31.02 -12.67 -15.47
C SER A 180 29.56 -13.07 -15.65
N VAL A 181 29.32 -14.32 -16.07
CA VAL A 181 27.98 -14.92 -16.14
C VAL A 181 27.30 -14.95 -14.76
N ASP A 182 28.11 -15.00 -13.70
CA ASP A 182 27.66 -15.03 -12.31
C ASP A 182 27.33 -13.66 -11.73
N PHE A 183 27.64 -12.57 -12.44
CA PHE A 183 27.55 -11.21 -11.91
C PHE A 183 26.15 -10.86 -11.41
N GLU A 184 25.09 -11.29 -12.10
CA GLU A 184 23.71 -11.09 -11.64
C GLU A 184 23.51 -11.69 -10.24
N THR A 185 23.95 -12.92 -10.03
CA THR A 185 23.76 -13.61 -8.76
C THR A 185 24.66 -13.04 -7.67
N GLN A 186 25.92 -12.71 -8.01
CA GLN A 186 26.86 -12.07 -7.09
C GLN A 186 26.39 -10.69 -6.66
N SER A 187 25.79 -9.93 -7.58
CA SER A 187 25.27 -8.61 -7.29
C SER A 187 24.22 -8.67 -6.18
N ARG A 188 23.40 -9.74 -6.09
CA ARG A 188 22.36 -9.86 -5.05
C ARG A 188 22.91 -9.80 -3.62
N TYR A 189 24.20 -10.10 -3.41
CA TYR A 189 24.88 -9.96 -2.13
C TYR A 189 25.09 -8.50 -1.69
N LEU A 190 24.90 -7.52 -2.59
CA LEU A 190 24.85 -6.10 -2.22
C LEU A 190 23.75 -5.79 -1.19
N ALA A 191 22.76 -6.67 -1.02
CA ALA A 191 21.77 -6.56 0.04
C ALA A 191 22.34 -6.74 1.47
N LEU A 192 23.57 -7.26 1.60
CA LEU A 192 24.30 -7.36 2.87
C LEU A 192 25.00 -6.06 3.27
N LEU A 193 25.19 -5.13 2.33
CA LEU A 193 25.88 -3.87 2.63
C LEU A 193 25.07 -3.08 3.67
N PRO A 194 25.73 -2.56 4.72
CA PRO A 194 25.08 -1.65 5.65
C PRO A 194 24.55 -0.41 4.93
N VAL A 195 23.23 -0.25 4.97
CA VAL A 195 22.50 0.86 4.36
C VAL A 195 22.25 1.99 5.39
N CYS A 196 23.08 2.04 6.42
CA CYS A 196 22.97 2.96 7.54
C CYS A 196 24.34 3.34 8.09
N PHE A 197 24.37 4.42 8.87
CA PHE A 197 25.53 4.80 9.65
C PHE A 197 25.69 3.84 10.83
N LEU A 198 26.77 3.06 10.79
CA LEU A 198 27.15 2.24 11.94
C LEU A 198 27.56 3.16 13.11
N PRO A 199 27.22 2.80 14.36
CA PRO A 199 27.52 3.63 15.52
C PRO A 199 29.02 3.90 15.65
N GLY A 200 29.37 5.18 15.80
CA GLY A 200 30.77 5.59 15.96
C GLY A 200 31.61 5.51 14.67
N VAL A 201 31.00 5.21 13.52
CA VAL A 201 31.70 5.12 12.23
C VAL A 201 31.31 6.29 11.32
N SER A 202 32.30 6.86 10.64
CA SER A 202 32.09 7.96 9.71
C SER A 202 31.32 7.51 8.44
N GLN A 203 30.72 8.46 7.72
CA GLN A 203 30.14 8.17 6.39
C GLN A 203 31.19 7.62 5.41
N ALA A 204 32.41 8.17 5.50
CA ALA A 204 33.52 7.82 4.62
C ALA A 204 33.91 6.34 4.74
N ASP A 205 33.78 5.79 5.95
CA ASP A 205 34.17 4.42 6.29
C ASP A 205 33.01 3.40 6.15
N THR A 206 31.82 3.86 5.76
CA THR A 206 30.63 3.02 5.58
C THR A 206 30.05 3.19 4.18
N ILE A 207 29.19 4.19 4.00
CA ILE A 207 28.38 4.39 2.79
C ILE A 207 29.26 4.76 1.60
N ASP A 208 30.22 5.65 1.77
CA ASP A 208 31.04 6.17 0.67
C ASP A 208 31.91 5.09 0.01
N LEU A 209 32.30 4.04 0.76
CA LEU A 209 33.12 2.94 0.27
C LEU A 209 32.47 2.18 -0.88
N TRP A 210 31.14 2.08 -0.88
CA TRP A 210 30.38 1.32 -1.88
C TRP A 210 29.48 2.21 -2.74
N ALA A 211 28.94 3.31 -2.21
CA ALA A 211 28.05 4.18 -2.95
C ALA A 211 28.77 4.95 -4.07
N LYS A 212 29.97 5.51 -3.81
CA LYS A 212 30.74 6.25 -4.82
C LYS A 212 31.17 5.36 -6.00
N PRO A 213 31.74 4.15 -5.79
CA PRO A 213 32.03 3.23 -6.89
C PRO A 213 30.78 2.83 -7.69
N ILE A 214 29.66 2.54 -7.00
CA ILE A 214 28.39 2.20 -7.66
C ILE A 214 27.90 3.36 -8.52
N LEU A 215 27.90 4.60 -8.01
CA LEU A 215 27.46 5.79 -8.74
C LEU A 215 28.36 6.11 -9.95
N LYS A 216 29.66 5.85 -9.84
CA LYS A 216 30.60 5.98 -10.96
C LYS A 216 30.34 4.94 -12.04
N PHE A 217 30.04 3.70 -11.66
CA PHE A 217 29.78 2.59 -12.56
C PHE A 217 28.38 2.61 -13.19
N TRP A 218 27.38 3.14 -12.49
CA TRP A 218 25.97 3.05 -12.90
C TRP A 218 25.69 3.54 -14.32
N PRO A 219 26.21 4.70 -14.79
CA PRO A 219 25.95 5.19 -16.14
C PRO A 219 26.47 4.24 -17.23
N GLU A 220 27.52 3.47 -16.92
CA GLU A 220 28.16 2.50 -17.81
C GLU A 220 27.46 1.13 -17.78
N SER A 221 26.61 0.88 -16.77
CA SER A 221 25.87 -0.37 -16.65
C SER A 221 24.85 -0.54 -17.78
N ALA A 222 24.83 -1.72 -18.41
CA ALA A 222 23.97 -1.99 -19.56
C ALA A 222 22.48 -1.80 -19.21
N ILE A 223 21.80 -1.06 -20.09
CA ILE A 223 20.44 -0.53 -19.93
C ILE A 223 19.43 -1.65 -19.68
N GLY A 224 18.64 -1.51 -18.62
CA GLY A 224 17.49 -2.37 -18.32
C GLY A 224 17.84 -3.73 -17.73
N THR A 225 19.12 -3.99 -17.42
CA THR A 225 19.62 -5.22 -16.78
C THR A 225 19.07 -5.41 -15.37
N LYS A 226 18.99 -6.66 -14.90
CA LYS A 226 18.67 -6.96 -13.49
C LYS A 226 19.67 -6.33 -12.50
N ILE A 227 20.87 -6.03 -12.99
CA ILE A 227 21.92 -5.30 -12.28
C ILE A 227 21.45 -3.88 -11.96
N GLU A 228 20.97 -3.14 -12.96
CA GLU A 228 20.46 -1.78 -12.78
C GLU A 228 19.34 -1.77 -11.73
N ALA A 229 18.43 -2.75 -11.78
CA ALA A 229 17.36 -2.86 -10.81
C ALA A 229 17.84 -3.12 -9.38
N LEU A 230 18.95 -3.85 -9.23
CA LEU A 230 19.52 -4.13 -7.93
C LEU A 230 20.31 -2.94 -7.38
N LEU A 231 21.10 -2.26 -8.21
CA LEU A 231 21.80 -1.04 -7.81
C LEU A 231 20.77 0.05 -7.41
N ALA A 232 19.69 0.20 -8.20
CA ALA A 232 18.51 1.01 -7.86
C ALA A 232 17.93 0.64 -6.52
N GLN A 233 17.80 -0.65 -6.25
CA GLN A 233 17.26 -1.15 -4.99
C GLN A 233 18.15 -0.80 -3.78
N THR A 234 19.47 -0.95 -3.90
CA THR A 234 20.42 -0.65 -2.81
C THR A 234 20.48 0.85 -2.52
N LEU A 235 20.64 1.70 -3.55
CA LEU A 235 20.66 3.16 -3.34
C LEU A 235 19.30 3.69 -2.90
N ALA A 236 18.18 3.13 -3.37
CA ALA A 236 16.87 3.58 -2.93
C ALA A 236 16.60 3.21 -1.47
N ASN A 237 17.09 2.07 -0.99
CA ASN A 237 17.03 1.75 0.44
C ASN A 237 17.88 2.74 1.26
N LEU A 238 19.05 3.14 0.74
CA LEU A 238 19.90 4.14 1.38
C LEU A 238 19.19 5.47 1.50
N VAL A 239 18.61 5.93 0.40
CA VAL A 239 17.86 7.19 0.36
C VAL A 239 16.60 7.14 1.21
N ASP A 240 15.87 6.02 1.19
CA ASP A 240 14.67 5.83 2.02
C ASP A 240 15.02 5.93 3.52
N GLU A 241 16.23 5.55 3.94
CA GLU A 241 16.72 5.72 5.31
C GLU A 241 17.37 7.10 5.55
N TRP A 242 18.19 7.56 4.60
CA TRP A 242 19.08 8.72 4.69
C TRP A 242 19.11 9.52 3.38
N HIS A 243 18.33 10.59 3.31
CA HIS A 243 18.24 11.42 2.09
C HIS A 243 19.48 12.32 1.86
N ASP A 244 20.24 12.65 2.92
CA ASP A 244 21.35 13.61 2.89
C ASP A 244 22.71 13.00 2.51
N CYS A 245 22.82 11.67 2.43
CA CYS A 245 24.10 10.97 2.33
C CYS A 245 24.87 11.15 1.00
N ILE A 246 24.18 11.28 -0.13
CA ILE A 246 24.80 11.32 -1.47
C ILE A 246 24.55 12.67 -2.12
N ASP A 247 25.62 13.29 -2.63
CA ASP A 247 25.48 14.41 -3.54
C ASP A 247 24.99 13.93 -4.92
N TRP A 248 23.70 14.14 -5.16
CA TRP A 248 23.03 13.69 -6.37
C TRP A 248 23.20 14.61 -7.55
N GLU A 249 23.61 15.88 -7.35
CA GLU A 249 23.65 16.88 -8.44
C GLU A 249 24.42 16.42 -9.68
N PRO A 250 25.62 15.83 -9.56
CA PRO A 250 26.38 15.33 -10.72
C PRO A 250 25.69 14.17 -11.44
N HIS A 251 24.75 13.49 -10.79
CA HIS A 251 24.13 12.26 -11.24
C HIS A 251 22.67 12.44 -11.70
N LEU A 252 22.06 13.62 -11.50
CA LEU A 252 20.65 13.91 -11.81
C LEU A 252 20.30 13.64 -13.29
N ALA A 253 21.13 14.11 -14.22
CA ALA A 253 20.89 13.92 -15.64
C ALA A 253 20.87 12.43 -16.05
N ASN A 254 21.79 11.66 -15.47
CA ASN A 254 21.86 10.21 -15.68
C ASN A 254 20.64 9.53 -15.06
N LEU A 255 20.23 9.91 -13.85
CA LEU A 255 19.05 9.38 -13.17
C LEU A 255 17.75 9.63 -13.95
N CYS A 256 17.54 10.85 -14.44
CA CYS A 256 16.39 11.16 -15.30
C CYS A 256 16.43 10.38 -16.63
N SER A 257 17.61 10.21 -17.21
CA SER A 257 17.79 9.41 -18.43
C SER A 257 17.47 7.92 -18.19
N LEU A 258 17.85 7.37 -17.03
CA LEU A 258 17.52 6.01 -16.61
C LEU A 258 16.01 5.84 -16.44
N VAL A 259 15.35 6.78 -15.75
CA VAL A 259 13.88 6.78 -15.59
C VAL A 259 13.20 6.80 -16.95
N HIS A 260 13.59 7.72 -17.83
CA HIS A 260 13.05 7.80 -19.19
C HIS A 260 13.23 6.51 -19.98
N ARG A 261 14.44 5.94 -19.98
CA ARG A 261 14.74 4.67 -20.65
C ARG A 261 13.95 3.49 -20.07
N SER A 262 13.73 3.46 -18.76
CA SER A 262 12.97 2.40 -18.08
C SER A 262 11.50 2.34 -18.49
N MET A 263 10.91 3.48 -18.88
CA MET A 263 9.52 3.56 -19.37
C MET A 263 9.33 3.02 -20.79
N ARG A 264 10.42 2.88 -21.56
CA ARG A 264 10.40 2.37 -22.95
C ARG A 264 9.36 3.09 -23.83
N LEU A 265 9.35 4.42 -23.76
CA LEU A 265 8.43 5.25 -24.52
C LEU A 265 8.74 5.13 -26.02
N PRO A 266 7.71 5.01 -26.89
CA PRO A 266 7.93 4.94 -28.33
C PRO A 266 8.37 6.30 -28.87
N VAL A 267 9.56 6.38 -29.47
CA VAL A 267 10.10 7.60 -30.08
C VAL A 267 10.36 7.35 -31.57
N GLY A 268 9.81 8.21 -32.43
CA GLY A 268 10.02 8.17 -33.89
C GLY A 268 9.03 7.30 -34.69
N LYS A 269 9.31 7.10 -35.98
CA LYS A 269 8.37 6.53 -36.97
C LYS A 269 8.38 4.99 -37.08
N ALA A 270 9.11 4.27 -36.24
CA ALA A 270 9.26 2.81 -36.33
C ALA A 270 8.63 2.09 -35.12
N PRO A 271 7.37 1.62 -35.22
CA PRO A 271 6.67 0.98 -34.09
C PRO A 271 7.24 -0.39 -33.69
N ASN A 272 8.12 -1.00 -34.51
CA ASN A 272 8.59 -2.39 -34.35
C ASN A 272 10.07 -2.56 -33.92
N SER A 273 10.82 -1.49 -33.66
CA SER A 273 12.25 -1.61 -33.28
C SER A 273 12.50 -1.83 -31.78
N MET A 274 11.47 -1.72 -30.93
CA MET A 274 11.60 -2.04 -29.51
C MET A 274 11.41 -3.55 -29.27
N GLN A 275 12.37 -4.35 -29.73
CA GLN A 275 12.50 -5.69 -29.15
C GLN A 275 12.75 -5.52 -27.64
N PRO A 276 12.07 -6.30 -26.78
CA PRO A 276 12.32 -6.25 -25.36
C PRO A 276 13.81 -6.56 -25.11
N PRO A 277 14.50 -5.85 -24.20
CA PRO A 277 15.74 -6.36 -23.62
C PRO A 277 15.46 -7.79 -23.14
N ARG A 278 16.37 -8.72 -23.42
CA ARG A 278 16.27 -10.19 -23.21
C ARG A 278 16.08 -10.64 -21.75
N ILE A 279 15.62 -9.74 -20.88
CA ILE A 279 15.59 -9.82 -19.42
C ILE A 279 14.20 -10.17 -18.89
N LEU A 280 13.15 -9.94 -19.68
CA LEU A 280 11.77 -10.35 -19.34
C LEU A 280 11.33 -11.61 -20.09
N SER A 281 12.14 -12.07 -21.04
CA SER A 281 11.97 -13.33 -21.77
C SER A 281 12.99 -14.36 -21.29
N SER A 282 13.00 -14.72 -20.00
CA SER A 282 13.49 -16.04 -19.63
C SER A 282 12.31 -17.00 -19.71
N GLN A 283 12.37 -17.92 -20.66
CA GLN A 283 11.58 -19.16 -20.80
C GLN A 283 10.20 -19.20 -20.14
N GLY A 284 9.15 -19.33 -20.98
CA GLY A 284 7.91 -20.01 -20.63
C GLY A 284 7.07 -19.40 -19.49
N HIS A 285 5.91 -18.86 -19.87
CA HIS A 285 4.78 -18.53 -18.99
C HIS A 285 4.79 -17.17 -18.26
N GLY A 286 3.98 -16.25 -18.81
CA GLY A 286 3.28 -15.20 -18.05
C GLY A 286 3.67 -13.77 -18.40
N HIS A 287 2.97 -13.17 -19.37
CA HIS A 287 3.06 -11.75 -19.75
C HIS A 287 2.84 -10.79 -18.55
N ASP A 288 2.18 -11.26 -17.49
CA ASP A 288 1.80 -10.47 -16.32
C ASP A 288 2.90 -10.29 -15.26
N ARG A 289 3.88 -11.20 -15.19
CA ARG A 289 4.93 -11.20 -14.15
C ARG A 289 6.02 -10.15 -14.41
N SER A 290 6.20 -9.77 -15.67
CA SER A 290 7.16 -8.73 -16.10
C SER A 290 6.75 -7.33 -15.62
N LYS A 291 5.46 -7.02 -15.68
CA LYS A 291 4.88 -5.72 -15.28
C LYS A 291 5.19 -5.37 -13.82
N GLY A 292 5.13 -6.35 -12.91
CA GLY A 292 5.42 -6.11 -11.50
C GLY A 292 6.89 -5.79 -11.21
N ALA A 293 7.83 -6.27 -12.04
CA ALA A 293 9.25 -5.94 -11.88
C ALA A 293 9.56 -4.51 -12.34
N GLU A 294 8.96 -4.09 -13.46
CA GLU A 294 9.08 -2.73 -13.98
C GLU A 294 8.48 -1.70 -12.99
N ASP A 295 7.29 -1.97 -12.43
CA ASP A 295 6.69 -1.09 -11.40
C ASP A 295 7.54 -0.97 -10.13
N ARG A 296 8.21 -2.05 -9.72
CA ARG A 296 9.14 -2.04 -8.58
C ARG A 296 10.35 -1.18 -8.87
N LEU A 297 10.98 -1.35 -10.04
CA LEU A 297 12.10 -0.52 -10.46
C LEU A 297 11.71 0.96 -10.49
N MET A 298 10.56 1.28 -11.10
CA MET A 298 10.03 2.64 -11.13
C MET A 298 9.88 3.24 -9.73
N GLY A 299 9.41 2.44 -8.76
CA GLY A 299 9.33 2.85 -7.36
C GLY A 299 10.68 3.15 -6.71
N LYS A 300 11.75 2.45 -7.12
CA LYS A 300 13.12 2.70 -6.63
C LYS A 300 13.73 3.93 -7.28
N LEU A 301 13.57 4.08 -8.59
CA LEU A 301 14.02 5.28 -9.30
C LEU A 301 13.30 6.55 -8.82
N ALA A 302 12.00 6.47 -8.54
CA ALA A 302 11.24 7.57 -7.94
C ALA A 302 11.75 7.93 -6.53
N ALA A 303 12.10 6.93 -5.71
CA ALA A 303 12.70 7.17 -4.39
C ALA A 303 14.01 7.96 -4.51
N LEU A 304 14.87 7.58 -5.46
CA LEU A 304 16.12 8.29 -5.74
C LEU A 304 15.90 9.73 -6.20
N LEU A 305 14.97 9.97 -7.13
CA LEU A 305 14.64 11.31 -7.60
C LEU A 305 14.13 12.20 -6.46
N ILE A 306 13.21 11.69 -5.64
CA ILE A 306 12.67 12.43 -4.51
C ILE A 306 13.73 12.63 -3.43
N GLY A 307 14.59 11.65 -3.17
CA GLY A 307 15.69 11.77 -2.20
C GLY A 307 16.79 12.74 -2.61
N ALA A 308 17.00 12.92 -3.92
CA ALA A 308 17.95 13.88 -4.45
C ALA A 308 17.57 15.34 -4.19
N ILE A 309 16.32 15.61 -3.77
CA ILE A 309 15.87 16.95 -3.45
C ILE A 309 16.53 17.41 -2.15
N ARG A 310 17.23 18.53 -2.21
CA ARG A 310 17.89 19.16 -1.06
C ARG A 310 17.43 20.61 -0.95
N PRO A 311 17.27 21.14 0.27
CA PRO A 311 17.04 22.57 0.43
C PRO A 311 18.27 23.35 -0.05
N GLY A 312 18.03 24.55 -0.60
CA GLY A 312 19.09 25.42 -1.15
C GLY A 312 19.51 25.11 -2.59
N SER A 313 19.07 23.99 -3.18
CA SER A 313 19.28 23.69 -4.60
C SER A 313 18.01 23.18 -5.26
N ASP A 314 17.57 23.88 -6.31
CA ASP A 314 16.43 23.46 -7.12
C ASP A 314 16.84 22.54 -8.28
N ALA A 315 18.10 22.09 -8.33
CA ALA A 315 18.60 21.25 -9.42
C ALA A 315 17.75 19.98 -9.60
N ALA A 316 17.46 19.24 -8.52
CA ALA A 316 16.66 18.02 -8.56
C ALA A 316 15.22 18.29 -9.00
N VAL A 317 14.59 19.33 -8.43
CA VAL A 317 13.22 19.76 -8.76
C VAL A 317 13.13 20.16 -10.24
N ASN A 318 14.11 20.90 -10.75
CA ASN A 318 14.19 21.30 -12.15
C ASN A 318 14.37 20.11 -13.10
N HIS A 319 15.17 19.11 -12.72
CA HIS A 319 15.34 17.88 -13.50
C HIS A 319 14.05 17.04 -13.53
N ILE A 320 13.35 16.92 -12.39
CA ILE A 320 12.02 16.27 -12.33
C ILE A 320 11.04 17.02 -13.24
N GLY A 321 11.01 18.35 -13.21
CA GLY A 321 10.16 19.15 -14.09
C GLY A 321 10.48 18.96 -15.58
N LYS A 322 11.76 18.89 -15.96
CA LYS A 322 12.17 18.55 -17.33
C LYS A 322 11.70 17.16 -17.75
N LEU A 323 11.84 16.17 -16.86
CA LEU A 323 11.37 14.80 -17.10
C LEU A 323 9.85 14.75 -17.29
N LEU A 324 9.08 15.45 -16.45
CA LEU A 324 7.62 15.51 -16.55
C LEU A 324 7.16 16.13 -17.87
N ARG A 325 7.79 17.25 -18.30
CA ARG A 325 7.52 17.85 -19.62
C ARG A 325 7.86 16.90 -20.78
N LEU A 326 8.92 16.11 -20.66
CA LEU A 326 9.30 15.11 -21.68
C LEU A 326 8.23 14.02 -21.84
N VAL A 327 7.61 13.60 -20.73
CA VAL A 327 6.61 12.52 -20.73
C VAL A 327 5.17 12.99 -20.90
N GLU A 328 4.91 14.29 -20.81
CA GLU A 328 3.58 14.91 -20.93
C GLU A 328 2.79 14.47 -22.17
N PRO A 329 3.37 14.40 -23.39
CA PRO A 329 2.61 13.97 -24.58
C PRO A 329 2.04 12.55 -24.45
N TYR A 330 2.65 11.70 -23.63
CA TYR A 330 2.22 10.31 -23.42
C TYR A 330 1.09 10.17 -22.40
N MET A 331 0.72 11.26 -21.70
CA MET A 331 -0.33 11.28 -20.67
C MET A 331 -1.71 11.67 -21.20
N HIS A 332 -1.76 12.32 -22.37
CA HIS A 332 -3.01 12.83 -22.93
C HIS A 332 -4.02 11.68 -23.16
N PRO A 333 -5.31 11.84 -22.80
CA PRO A 333 -6.32 10.77 -22.92
C PRO A 333 -6.45 10.18 -24.33
N SER A 334 -6.23 10.98 -25.37
CA SER A 334 -6.24 10.51 -26.77
C SER A 334 -5.03 9.66 -27.15
N ASN A 335 -3.95 9.72 -26.37
CA ASN A 335 -2.70 9.00 -26.61
C ASN A 335 -2.65 7.73 -25.76
N SER A 336 -3.39 6.71 -26.21
CA SER A 336 -3.45 5.41 -25.53
C SER A 336 -2.38 4.44 -26.03
N GLY A 337 -1.68 3.78 -25.12
CA GLY A 337 -0.71 2.75 -25.46
C GLY A 337 -0.13 2.02 -24.26
N ARG A 338 0.77 1.08 -24.52
CA ARG A 338 1.41 0.25 -23.47
C ARG A 338 2.23 1.08 -22.48
N TRP A 339 2.74 2.23 -22.91
CA TRP A 339 3.52 3.16 -22.08
C TRP A 339 2.73 3.72 -20.88
N LEU A 340 1.39 3.82 -20.98
CA LEU A 340 0.57 4.39 -19.92
C LEU A 340 0.76 3.70 -18.57
N LEU A 341 1.02 2.37 -18.56
CA LEU A 341 1.39 1.63 -17.34
C LEU A 341 2.57 2.27 -16.62
N SER A 342 3.64 2.53 -17.38
CA SER A 342 4.90 3.04 -16.85
C SER A 342 4.83 4.53 -16.47
N VAL A 343 4.10 5.32 -17.26
CA VAL A 343 3.92 6.76 -17.00
C VAL A 343 3.01 6.98 -15.78
N ALA A 344 1.89 6.28 -15.69
CA ALA A 344 1.04 6.30 -14.51
C ALA A 344 1.76 5.78 -13.26
N SER A 345 2.58 4.73 -13.42
CA SER A 345 3.46 4.25 -12.35
C SER A 345 4.43 5.35 -11.88
N LEU A 346 5.12 6.04 -12.80
CA LEU A 346 6.04 7.12 -12.45
C LEU A 346 5.35 8.20 -11.61
N ILE A 347 4.22 8.75 -12.06
CA ILE A 347 3.48 9.80 -11.35
C ILE A 347 3.07 9.33 -9.95
N ARG A 348 2.45 8.15 -9.86
CA ARG A 348 2.03 7.57 -8.58
C ARG A 348 3.21 7.34 -7.62
N LYS A 349 4.34 6.82 -8.12
CA LYS A 349 5.52 6.54 -7.28
C LYS A 349 6.20 7.82 -6.81
N LEU A 350 6.31 8.84 -7.67
CA LEU A 350 6.81 10.16 -7.28
C LEU A 350 5.96 10.76 -6.16
N LEU A 351 4.63 10.76 -6.31
CA LEU A 351 3.71 11.27 -5.29
C LEU A 351 3.80 10.48 -3.98
N THR A 352 3.81 9.14 -4.07
CA THR A 352 3.91 8.29 -2.87
C THR A 352 5.21 8.56 -2.11
N LYS A 353 6.34 8.64 -2.83
CA LYS A 353 7.65 8.89 -2.22
C LYS A 353 7.79 10.31 -1.67
N LEU A 354 7.23 11.30 -2.36
CA LEU A 354 7.20 12.69 -1.89
C LEU A 354 6.39 12.83 -0.61
N VAL A 355 5.16 12.28 -0.57
CA VAL A 355 4.30 12.33 0.61
C VAL A 355 4.93 11.57 1.78
N HIS A 356 5.49 10.38 1.55
CA HIS A 356 6.20 9.64 2.60
C HIS A 356 7.36 10.45 3.17
N ARG A 357 8.22 11.04 2.33
CA ARG A 357 9.33 11.89 2.78
C ARG A 357 8.85 13.10 3.57
N LEU A 358 7.85 13.82 3.08
CA LEU A 358 7.28 14.98 3.79
C LEU A 358 6.64 14.60 5.12
N THR A 359 6.01 13.42 5.19
CA THR A 359 5.40 12.90 6.41
C THR A 359 6.48 12.57 7.44
N ASP A 360 7.54 11.89 7.01
CA ASP A 360 8.70 11.55 7.82
C ASP A 360 9.39 12.82 8.38
N GLU A 361 9.61 13.83 7.53
CA GLU A 361 10.25 15.10 7.89
C GLU A 361 9.41 15.94 8.88
N ARG A 362 8.07 15.88 8.79
CA ARG A 362 7.15 16.73 9.58
C ARG A 362 6.67 16.09 10.89
N HIS A 363 6.31 14.81 10.85
CA HIS A 363 5.67 14.13 11.99
C HIS A 363 6.62 13.19 12.75
N GLY A 364 7.86 13.03 12.26
CA GLY A 364 8.87 12.22 12.90
C GLY A 364 8.73 10.72 12.60
N HIS A 365 9.86 10.02 12.67
CA HIS A 365 10.06 8.65 12.20
C HIS A 365 9.44 7.61 13.13
N SER A 366 8.43 6.84 12.73
CA SER A 366 7.90 5.73 13.55
C SER A 366 8.67 4.41 13.38
N HIS A 367 9.37 4.20 12.25
CA HIS A 367 9.94 2.91 11.84
C HIS A 367 11.40 2.94 11.31
N LYS A 368 12.08 4.08 11.36
CA LYS A 368 13.49 4.21 10.94
C LYS A 368 14.45 4.18 12.13
N VAL A 369 15.70 3.90 11.83
CA VAL A 369 16.83 4.00 12.75
C VAL A 369 16.84 5.40 13.38
N TRP A 370 16.56 5.49 14.69
CA TRP A 370 16.15 6.72 15.38
C TRP A 370 17.32 7.51 15.99
N TRP A 371 18.56 6.97 15.95
CA TRP A 371 19.74 7.62 16.54
C TRP A 371 20.40 8.70 15.64
N ARG A 372 19.93 8.88 14.40
CA ARG A 372 20.24 10.06 13.59
C ARG A 372 18.95 10.47 12.88
N LEU A 373 18.48 11.68 13.14
CA LEU A 373 17.43 12.30 12.34
C LEU A 373 18.13 13.09 11.24
N PRO A 374 17.62 13.11 9.99
CA PRO A 374 18.11 14.07 9.01
C PRO A 374 18.05 15.48 9.63
N PRO A 375 19.10 16.31 9.46
CA PRO A 375 19.08 17.68 9.95
C PRO A 375 17.86 18.42 9.38
N LYS A 376 17.26 19.34 10.14
CA LYS A 376 16.13 20.16 9.64
C LYS A 376 16.52 20.94 8.38
N GLU A 377 17.80 21.26 8.29
CA GLU A 377 18.48 21.88 7.15
C GLU A 377 18.56 20.97 5.91
N ALA A 378 18.09 19.71 5.96
CA ALA A 378 18.00 18.80 4.82
C ALA A 378 16.54 18.53 4.37
N HIS A 379 15.55 19.14 5.02
CA HIS A 379 14.14 18.95 4.70
C HIS A 379 13.73 19.65 3.39
N ILE A 380 12.71 19.12 2.72
CA ILE A 380 12.13 19.76 1.53
C ILE A 380 11.51 21.11 1.96
N SER A 381 11.95 22.18 1.31
CA SER A 381 11.41 23.53 1.57
C SER A 381 9.97 23.68 1.06
N ASP A 382 9.22 24.63 1.64
CA ASP A 382 7.85 24.89 1.21
C ASP A 382 7.76 25.36 -0.25
N SER A 383 8.73 26.14 -0.73
CA SER A 383 8.79 26.56 -2.14
C SER A 383 8.97 25.36 -3.08
N GLN A 384 9.86 24.41 -2.74
CA GLN A 384 10.07 23.18 -3.50
C GLN A 384 8.85 22.26 -3.46
N ARG A 385 8.20 22.12 -2.30
CA ARG A 385 6.92 21.39 -2.19
C ARG A 385 5.86 21.97 -3.12
N LEU A 386 5.70 23.30 -3.14
CA LEU A 386 4.73 23.99 -3.99
C LEU A 386 5.07 23.86 -5.48
N ALA A 387 6.35 23.94 -5.84
CA ALA A 387 6.80 23.70 -7.20
C ALA A 387 6.47 22.28 -7.67
N LEU A 388 6.74 21.27 -6.85
CA LEU A 388 6.41 19.87 -7.14
C LEU A 388 4.90 19.65 -7.25
N PHE A 389 4.11 20.26 -6.35
CA PHE A 389 2.65 20.24 -6.44
C PHE A 389 2.16 20.76 -7.80
N ASN A 390 2.62 21.96 -8.20
CA ASN A 390 2.22 22.56 -9.47
C ASN A 390 2.63 21.71 -10.68
N MET A 391 3.81 21.10 -10.65
CA MET A 391 4.30 20.22 -11.73
C MET A 391 3.56 18.88 -11.81
N LEU A 392 3.03 18.36 -10.70
CA LEU A 392 2.37 17.05 -10.64
C LEU A 392 0.84 17.14 -10.74
N LEU A 393 0.26 18.32 -10.51
CA LEU A 393 -1.18 18.55 -10.58
C LEU A 393 -1.75 18.21 -11.95
N GLU A 394 -1.25 18.86 -13.02
CA GLU A 394 -1.76 18.65 -14.38
C GLU A 394 -1.55 17.20 -14.87
N PRO A 395 -0.36 16.56 -14.70
CA PRO A 395 -0.18 15.13 -14.98
C PRO A 395 -1.22 14.21 -14.35
N ALA A 396 -1.62 14.48 -13.11
CA ALA A 396 -2.60 13.64 -12.41
C ALA A 396 -4.02 13.81 -12.97
N PHE A 397 -4.42 15.04 -13.27
CA PHE A 397 -5.70 15.33 -13.92
C PHE A 397 -5.74 14.82 -15.37
N MET A 398 -4.64 14.86 -16.11
CA MET A 398 -4.59 14.23 -17.44
C MET A 398 -4.75 12.70 -17.37
N LEU A 399 -3.99 12.05 -16.48
CA LEU A 399 -3.95 10.59 -16.39
C LEU A 399 -5.19 9.95 -15.79
N ILE A 400 -5.99 10.67 -14.98
CA ILE A 400 -7.25 10.10 -14.47
C ILE A 400 -8.25 9.83 -15.60
N HIS A 401 -8.18 10.63 -16.66
CA HIS A 401 -8.97 10.48 -17.88
C HIS A 401 -8.36 9.48 -18.88
N ALA A 402 -7.16 8.95 -18.61
CA ALA A 402 -6.54 7.95 -19.45
C ALA A 402 -7.26 6.59 -19.33
N ARG A 403 -7.48 5.94 -20.48
CA ARG A 403 -8.27 4.71 -20.59
C ARG A 403 -7.64 3.57 -19.76
N GLY A 404 -8.41 3.05 -18.81
CA GLY A 404 -8.04 1.87 -18.00
C GLY A 404 -7.23 2.16 -16.73
N TYR A 405 -6.94 3.43 -16.41
CA TYR A 405 -6.12 3.82 -15.24
C TYR A 405 -6.85 4.66 -14.19
N THR A 406 -8.11 5.02 -14.45
CA THR A 406 -8.91 5.92 -13.61
C THR A 406 -8.88 5.55 -12.12
N ILE A 407 -9.08 4.28 -11.76
CA ILE A 407 -9.07 3.84 -10.35
C ILE A 407 -7.69 4.02 -9.71
N SER A 408 -6.62 3.61 -10.40
CA SER A 408 -5.25 3.73 -9.88
C SER A 408 -4.81 5.19 -9.74
N MET A 409 -5.27 6.06 -10.66
CA MET A 409 -4.94 7.48 -10.62
C MET A 409 -5.82 8.25 -9.64
N ALA A 410 -7.07 7.83 -9.43
CA ALA A 410 -7.90 8.37 -8.36
C ALA A 410 -7.23 8.21 -6.98
N SER A 411 -6.56 7.09 -6.72
CA SER A 411 -5.77 6.92 -5.48
C SER A 411 -4.63 7.94 -5.32
N CYS A 412 -4.17 8.57 -6.41
CA CYS A 412 -3.16 9.64 -6.35
C CYS A 412 -3.75 10.98 -5.89
N ALA A 413 -5.07 11.17 -5.95
CA ALA A 413 -5.75 12.40 -5.53
C ALA A 413 -5.45 12.74 -4.08
N ASN A 414 -5.56 11.76 -3.18
CA ASN A 414 -5.23 11.94 -1.77
C ASN A 414 -3.76 12.37 -1.58
N LEU A 415 -2.84 11.73 -2.30
CA LEU A 415 -1.41 12.08 -2.21
C LEU A 415 -1.13 13.52 -2.65
N ILE A 416 -1.75 13.98 -3.74
CA ILE A 416 -1.57 15.37 -4.23
C ILE A 416 -2.26 16.36 -3.29
N CYS A 417 -3.47 16.04 -2.84
CA CYS A 417 -4.23 16.86 -1.92
C CYS A 417 -3.45 17.10 -0.62
N GLN A 418 -2.74 16.09 -0.10
CA GLN A 418 -1.87 16.24 1.08
C GLN A 418 -0.69 17.22 0.86
N LEU A 419 -0.26 17.44 -0.38
CA LEU A 419 0.79 18.44 -0.68
C LEU A 419 0.26 19.86 -0.54
N ASN A 420 -0.94 20.13 -1.05
CA ASN A 420 -1.60 21.43 -0.95
C ASN A 420 -3.13 21.31 -1.14
N PRO A 421 -3.92 21.19 -0.05
CA PRO A 421 -5.34 20.88 -0.14
C PRO A 421 -6.17 21.95 -0.86
N GLY A 422 -6.00 23.23 -0.50
CA GLY A 422 -6.85 24.32 -1.01
C GLY A 422 -6.87 24.42 -2.54
N PRO A 423 -5.72 24.63 -3.20
CA PRO A 423 -5.66 24.72 -4.66
C PRO A 423 -6.07 23.43 -5.38
N PHE A 424 -5.80 22.27 -4.78
CA PHE A 424 -6.25 20.99 -5.34
C PHE A 424 -7.78 20.90 -5.38
N LEU A 425 -8.44 21.21 -4.26
CA LEU A 425 -9.89 21.19 -4.14
C LEU A 425 -10.53 22.23 -5.08
N GLN A 426 -9.97 23.44 -5.16
CA GLN A 426 -10.43 24.44 -6.13
C GLN A 426 -10.39 23.90 -7.57
N ARG A 427 -9.28 23.29 -7.98
CA ARG A 427 -9.18 22.68 -9.33
C ARG A 427 -10.20 21.55 -9.52
N LEU A 428 -10.38 20.70 -8.51
CA LEU A 428 -11.34 19.60 -8.55
C LEU A 428 -12.78 20.12 -8.73
N PHE A 429 -13.21 21.12 -7.97
CA PHE A 429 -14.56 21.66 -8.07
C PHE A 429 -14.82 22.39 -9.39
N VAL A 430 -13.83 23.15 -9.90
CA VAL A 430 -13.91 23.81 -11.21
C VAL A 430 -14.15 22.80 -12.35
N GLU A 431 -13.63 21.57 -12.23
CA GLU A 431 -13.87 20.52 -13.22
C GLU A 431 -15.11 19.66 -12.95
N LEU A 432 -15.40 19.39 -11.66
CA LEU A 432 -16.49 18.51 -11.24
C LEU A 432 -17.85 19.15 -11.44
N GLN A 433 -18.02 20.43 -11.10
CA GLN A 433 -19.31 21.11 -11.20
C GLN A 433 -19.86 21.12 -12.65
N PRO A 434 -19.08 21.48 -13.69
CA PRO A 434 -19.53 21.34 -15.06
C PRO A 434 -19.81 19.90 -15.48
N ALA A 435 -19.02 18.94 -14.99
CA ALA A 435 -19.19 17.52 -15.32
C ALA A 435 -20.46 16.90 -14.71
N LEU A 436 -20.94 17.42 -13.58
CA LEU A 436 -22.22 17.04 -12.97
C LEU A 436 -23.40 17.49 -13.82
N MET A 437 -23.30 18.66 -14.46
CA MET A 437 -24.35 19.23 -15.30
C MET A 437 -24.33 18.65 -16.72
N ASP A 438 -23.17 18.22 -17.22
CA ASP A 438 -23.00 17.68 -18.57
C ASP A 438 -23.22 16.16 -18.63
N SER A 439 -24.37 15.76 -19.19
CA SER A 439 -24.70 14.35 -19.38
C SER A 439 -23.94 13.68 -20.52
N SER A 440 -23.27 14.44 -21.40
CA SER A 440 -22.63 13.93 -22.62
C SER A 440 -21.28 13.22 -22.40
N GLN A 441 -20.59 13.49 -21.27
CA GLN A 441 -19.25 12.94 -20.97
C GLN A 441 -19.24 12.05 -19.71
N PRO A 442 -19.89 10.85 -19.73
CA PRO A 442 -19.97 9.95 -18.58
C PRO A 442 -18.63 9.60 -17.95
N HIS A 443 -17.63 9.31 -18.77
CA HIS A 443 -16.31 8.88 -18.30
C HIS A 443 -15.56 10.00 -17.55
N ARG A 444 -15.76 11.25 -17.97
CA ARG A 444 -15.17 12.42 -17.30
C ARG A 444 -15.77 12.59 -15.91
N LEU A 445 -17.09 12.55 -15.80
CA LEU A 445 -17.80 12.62 -14.52
C LEU A 445 -17.38 11.48 -13.58
N CYS A 446 -17.39 10.23 -14.06
CA CYS A 446 -16.95 9.09 -13.26
C CYS A 446 -15.52 9.25 -12.72
N ALA A 447 -14.59 9.75 -13.54
CA ALA A 447 -13.21 9.98 -13.13
C ALA A 447 -13.11 11.02 -12.02
N LEU A 448 -13.82 12.16 -12.15
CA LEU A 448 -13.80 13.24 -11.16
C LEU A 448 -14.50 12.84 -9.86
N LEU A 449 -15.60 12.08 -9.91
CA LEU A 449 -16.26 11.52 -8.73
C LEU A 449 -15.35 10.55 -7.97
N LEU A 450 -14.64 9.67 -8.68
CA LEU A 450 -13.64 8.80 -8.07
C LEU A 450 -12.45 9.58 -7.49
N MET A 451 -12.09 10.73 -8.08
CA MET A 451 -11.08 11.61 -7.51
C MET A 451 -11.57 12.21 -6.19
N ALA A 452 -12.78 12.78 -6.20
CA ALA A 452 -13.43 13.38 -5.03
C ALA A 452 -13.62 12.37 -3.90
N SER A 453 -13.98 11.13 -4.22
CA SER A 453 -14.17 10.06 -3.23
C SER A 453 -12.88 9.63 -2.53
N ARG A 454 -11.70 10.13 -2.95
CA ARG A 454 -10.41 9.84 -2.30
C ARG A 454 -9.92 11.00 -1.43
N VAL A 455 -10.66 12.11 -1.43
CA VAL A 455 -10.32 13.34 -0.71
C VAL A 455 -11.50 13.81 0.15
N GLY A 456 -12.42 12.91 0.52
CA GLY A 456 -13.62 13.26 1.31
C GLY A 456 -13.30 14.00 2.60
N LEU A 457 -12.36 13.49 3.41
CA LEU A 457 -11.88 14.18 4.62
C LEU A 457 -11.33 15.59 4.32
N ALA A 458 -10.64 15.78 3.20
CA ALA A 458 -10.13 17.10 2.83
C ALA A 458 -11.26 18.04 2.39
N ILE A 459 -12.26 17.54 1.66
CA ILE A 459 -13.47 18.31 1.31
C ILE A 459 -14.16 18.77 2.59
N VAL A 460 -14.44 17.87 3.53
CA VAL A 460 -15.10 18.20 4.80
C VAL A 460 -14.30 19.21 5.62
N ARG A 461 -12.97 19.07 5.65
CA ARG A 461 -12.10 19.93 6.47
C ARG A 461 -11.84 21.32 5.87
N TYR A 462 -11.71 21.43 4.57
CA TYR A 462 -11.27 22.66 3.89
C TYR A 462 -12.36 23.34 3.06
N SER A 463 -13.45 22.65 2.75
CA SER A 463 -14.61 23.16 2.00
C SER A 463 -15.93 22.57 2.53
N PRO A 464 -16.23 22.70 3.85
CA PRO A 464 -17.44 22.14 4.45
C PRO A 464 -18.73 22.64 3.79
N GLU A 465 -18.73 23.88 3.28
CA GLU A 465 -19.85 24.51 2.58
C GLU A 465 -20.26 23.79 1.28
N GLU A 466 -19.33 23.08 0.64
CA GLU A 466 -19.58 22.35 -0.61
C GLU A 466 -20.15 20.94 -0.37
N VAL A 467 -20.08 20.42 0.86
CA VAL A 467 -20.45 19.01 1.16
C VAL A 467 -21.92 18.73 0.87
N VAL A 468 -22.83 19.52 1.45
CA VAL A 468 -24.28 19.33 1.29
C VAL A 468 -24.71 19.55 -0.18
N PRO A 469 -24.32 20.66 -0.85
CA PRO A 469 -24.61 20.84 -2.27
C PRO A 469 -24.10 19.70 -3.15
N LEU A 470 -22.90 19.19 -2.87
CA LEU A 470 -22.32 18.08 -3.62
C LEU A 470 -23.10 16.78 -3.43
N LEU A 471 -23.51 16.46 -2.19
CA LEU A 471 -24.34 15.30 -1.89
C LEU A 471 -25.66 15.35 -2.68
N HIS A 472 -26.36 16.48 -2.66
CA HIS A 472 -27.59 16.66 -3.43
C HIS A 472 -27.37 16.58 -4.95
N SER A 473 -26.25 17.12 -5.45
CA SER A 473 -25.93 17.11 -6.89
C SER A 473 -25.63 15.71 -7.43
N VAL A 474 -25.21 14.79 -6.56
CA VAL A 474 -24.85 13.40 -6.92
C VAL A 474 -26.05 12.45 -6.80
N LEU A 475 -27.11 12.80 -6.06
CA LEU A 475 -28.33 11.99 -5.92
C LEU A 475 -28.98 11.56 -7.26
N PRO A 476 -29.11 12.44 -8.27
CA PRO A 476 -29.67 12.06 -9.57
C PRO A 476 -28.82 11.01 -10.32
N LEU A 477 -27.56 10.80 -9.93
CA LEU A 477 -26.68 9.81 -10.54
C LEU A 477 -26.91 8.39 -10.01
N LEU A 478 -27.77 8.23 -9.00
CA LEU A 478 -28.15 6.95 -8.43
C LEU A 478 -29.18 6.25 -9.32
N GLU A 479 -28.74 5.81 -10.49
CA GLU A 479 -29.57 5.11 -11.48
C GLU A 479 -28.90 3.82 -11.96
N LEU A 480 -29.69 2.75 -12.14
CA LEU A 480 -29.23 1.47 -12.68
C LEU A 480 -28.84 1.53 -14.18
N SER A 481 -29.26 2.59 -14.88
CA SER A 481 -28.98 2.82 -16.30
C SER A 481 -27.47 2.86 -16.60
N ASN A 482 -26.66 3.35 -15.66
CA ASN A 482 -25.22 3.47 -15.80
C ASN A 482 -24.48 3.00 -14.54
N PRO A 483 -24.03 1.72 -14.49
CA PRO A 483 -23.42 1.14 -13.29
C PRO A 483 -22.09 1.80 -12.91
N LEU A 484 -21.36 2.38 -13.88
CA LEU A 484 -20.10 3.07 -13.60
C LEU A 484 -20.33 4.42 -12.92
N ARG A 485 -21.37 5.16 -13.32
CA ARG A 485 -21.78 6.41 -12.66
C ARG A 485 -22.30 6.12 -11.25
N LEU A 486 -23.18 5.13 -11.13
CA LEU A 486 -23.73 4.68 -9.85
C LEU A 486 -22.60 4.32 -8.86
N ALA A 487 -21.64 3.48 -9.27
CA ALA A 487 -20.54 3.07 -8.41
C ALA A 487 -19.63 4.24 -7.97
N ALA A 488 -19.35 5.20 -8.87
CA ALA A 488 -18.54 6.37 -8.54
C ALA A 488 -19.28 7.35 -7.60
N ALA A 489 -20.58 7.58 -7.84
CA ALA A 489 -21.44 8.37 -6.99
C ALA A 489 -21.53 7.79 -5.57
N LEU A 490 -21.79 6.47 -5.46
CA LEU A 490 -21.84 5.77 -4.18
C LEU A 490 -20.51 5.81 -3.44
N SER A 491 -19.38 5.70 -4.16
CA SER A 491 -18.06 5.80 -3.54
C SER A 491 -17.84 7.17 -2.88
N LEU A 492 -18.29 8.25 -3.53
CA LEU A 492 -18.20 9.60 -2.97
C LEU A 492 -19.15 9.81 -1.80
N ILE A 493 -20.43 9.42 -1.94
CA ILE A 493 -21.43 9.54 -0.87
C ILE A 493 -20.97 8.79 0.37
N LYS A 494 -20.46 7.56 0.21
CA LYS A 494 -19.91 6.76 1.30
C LYS A 494 -18.80 7.49 2.05
N GLU A 495 -17.84 8.03 1.31
CA GLU A 495 -16.70 8.72 1.92
C GLU A 495 -17.14 9.99 2.66
N LEU A 496 -18.02 10.80 2.08
CA LEU A 496 -18.50 12.03 2.73
C LEU A 496 -19.32 11.75 3.99
N ILE A 497 -20.23 10.77 3.94
CA ILE A 497 -21.07 10.39 5.09
C ILE A 497 -20.22 9.83 6.24
N HIS A 498 -19.09 9.18 5.94
CA HIS A 498 -18.18 8.70 6.98
C HIS A 498 -17.47 9.82 7.75
N GLU A 499 -17.31 11.00 7.13
CA GLU A 499 -16.49 12.09 7.64
C GLU A 499 -17.31 13.23 8.28
N ILE A 500 -18.65 13.23 8.12
CA ILE A 500 -19.55 14.25 8.66
C ILE A 500 -20.43 13.71 9.79
N SER A 501 -20.84 14.59 10.70
CA SER A 501 -21.93 14.31 11.63
C SER A 501 -23.27 14.48 10.90
N LEU A 502 -24.14 13.49 11.03
CA LEU A 502 -25.45 13.49 10.39
C LEU A 502 -26.46 14.21 11.29
N ASP A 503 -26.59 15.52 11.08
CA ASP A 503 -27.49 16.41 11.81
C ASP A 503 -28.73 16.80 10.98
N THR A 504 -29.59 17.66 11.53
CA THR A 504 -30.86 18.06 10.91
C THR A 504 -30.70 18.68 9.51
N SER A 505 -29.52 19.19 9.15
CA SER A 505 -29.25 19.74 7.82
C SER A 505 -29.32 18.69 6.70
N LEU A 506 -29.20 17.40 7.05
CA LEU A 506 -29.18 16.28 6.11
C LEU A 506 -30.49 15.48 6.09
N GLU A 507 -31.56 15.96 6.74
CA GLU A 507 -32.87 15.30 6.71
C GLU A 507 -33.42 15.15 5.28
N GLU A 508 -33.39 16.23 4.50
CA GLU A 508 -33.86 16.23 3.11
C GLU A 508 -33.02 15.30 2.23
N PHE A 509 -31.69 15.39 2.34
CA PHE A 509 -30.78 14.47 1.64
C PHE A 509 -31.07 13.01 2.00
N SER A 510 -31.24 12.71 3.30
CA SER A 510 -31.48 11.35 3.79
C SER A 510 -32.80 10.78 3.29
N ALA A 511 -33.84 11.61 3.26
CA ALA A 511 -35.14 11.26 2.69
C ALA A 511 -35.03 10.92 1.19
N LEU A 512 -34.41 11.79 0.41
CA LEU A 512 -34.26 11.63 -1.04
C LEU A 512 -33.33 10.48 -1.41
N PHE A 513 -32.24 10.31 -0.66
CA PHE A 513 -31.32 9.19 -0.81
C PHE A 513 -32.07 7.86 -0.64
N MET A 514 -32.88 7.73 0.42
CA MET A 514 -33.68 6.52 0.64
C MET A 514 -34.66 6.24 -0.47
N ASP A 515 -35.37 7.25 -0.98
CA ASP A 515 -36.30 7.06 -2.09
C ASP A 515 -35.58 6.49 -3.33
N ARG A 516 -34.34 6.95 -3.60
CA ARG A 516 -33.51 6.40 -4.69
C ARG A 516 -33.03 4.99 -4.41
N VAL A 517 -32.56 4.69 -3.19
CA VAL A 517 -32.11 3.34 -2.82
C VAL A 517 -33.24 2.33 -2.95
N LEU A 518 -34.43 2.68 -2.45
CA LEU A 518 -35.62 1.83 -2.49
C LEU A 518 -36.08 1.59 -3.93
N ALA A 519 -36.08 2.62 -4.79
CA ALA A 519 -36.39 2.48 -6.21
C ALA A 519 -35.37 1.58 -6.96
N ILE A 520 -34.08 1.68 -6.62
CA ILE A 520 -33.05 0.78 -7.17
C ILE A 520 -33.30 -0.67 -6.72
N ALA A 521 -33.60 -0.88 -5.44
CA ALA A 521 -33.91 -2.21 -4.90
C ALA A 521 -35.12 -2.82 -5.61
N GLU A 522 -36.17 -2.01 -5.84
CA GLU A 522 -37.38 -2.38 -6.54
C GLU A 522 -37.16 -2.77 -8.01
N SER A 523 -36.32 -2.03 -8.74
CA SER A 523 -35.97 -2.37 -10.13
C SER A 523 -35.13 -3.64 -10.25
N LEU A 524 -34.24 -3.90 -9.29
CA LEU A 524 -33.48 -5.15 -9.22
C LEU A 524 -34.37 -6.35 -8.85
N LEU A 525 -35.41 -6.10 -8.04
CA LEU A 525 -36.39 -7.09 -7.59
C LEU A 525 -37.33 -7.56 -8.69
N THR A 526 -37.81 -6.63 -9.50
CA THR A 526 -38.77 -6.89 -10.60
C THR A 526 -38.12 -7.51 -11.84
N GLY A 527 -36.81 -7.76 -11.83
CA GLY A 527 -36.08 -8.35 -12.95
C GLY A 527 -35.98 -7.44 -14.18
N THR A 528 -36.35 -6.17 -14.06
CA THR A 528 -36.36 -5.20 -15.17
C THR A 528 -34.99 -4.53 -15.40
N GLY A 529 -34.02 -4.74 -14.51
CA GLY A 529 -32.66 -4.21 -14.62
C GLY A 529 -31.59 -5.27 -14.29
N PHE A 530 -30.64 -5.46 -15.21
CA PHE A 530 -29.55 -6.45 -15.20
C PHE A 530 -30.00 -7.91 -14.99
N GLY A 531 -29.83 -8.72 -16.05
CA GLY A 531 -30.20 -10.14 -16.07
C GLY A 531 -29.84 -10.87 -14.77
N ALA A 532 -30.83 -11.58 -14.23
CA ALA A 532 -30.83 -12.31 -12.97
C ALA A 532 -29.58 -13.20 -12.82
N SER A 533 -28.52 -12.64 -12.25
CA SER A 533 -27.30 -13.37 -11.90
C SER A 533 -26.80 -12.84 -10.55
N SER A 534 -26.09 -13.68 -9.81
CA SER A 534 -25.47 -13.41 -8.50
C SER A 534 -24.59 -12.13 -8.42
N LYS A 535 -24.34 -11.45 -9.55
CA LYS A 535 -23.61 -10.18 -9.63
C LYS A 535 -24.47 -8.96 -9.24
N SER A 536 -25.81 -9.05 -9.26
CA SER A 536 -26.71 -7.95 -8.86
C SER A 536 -26.68 -7.67 -7.35
N ALA A 537 -26.57 -8.72 -6.53
CA ALA A 537 -26.47 -8.59 -5.06
C ALA A 537 -25.17 -7.91 -4.60
N ALA A 538 -24.06 -8.11 -5.31
CA ALA A 538 -22.79 -7.44 -5.03
C ALA A 538 -22.86 -5.91 -5.30
N GLY A 539 -23.74 -5.47 -6.20
CA GLY A 539 -23.99 -4.06 -6.49
C GLY A 539 -24.76 -3.32 -5.39
N LEU A 540 -25.50 -4.05 -4.54
CA LEU A 540 -26.24 -3.49 -3.40
C LEU A 540 -25.37 -3.29 -2.16
N SER A 541 -24.23 -3.99 -2.04
CA SER A 541 -23.38 -3.91 -0.85
C SER A 541 -22.95 -2.48 -0.46
N PRO A 542 -22.50 -1.61 -1.41
CA PRO A 542 -22.16 -0.22 -1.07
C PRO A 542 -23.36 0.62 -0.60
N LEU A 543 -24.55 0.39 -1.18
CA LEU A 543 -25.79 1.06 -0.78
C LEU A 543 -26.15 0.69 0.67
N LEU A 544 -26.03 -0.59 1.00
CA LEU A 544 -26.31 -1.10 2.35
C LEU A 544 -25.35 -0.55 3.39
N GLU A 545 -24.07 -0.48 3.04
CA GLU A 545 -23.05 0.07 3.93
C GLU A 545 -23.29 1.57 4.20
N ILE A 546 -23.69 2.34 3.19
CA ILE A 546 -24.06 3.75 3.34
C ILE A 546 -25.28 3.88 4.25
N PHE A 547 -26.36 3.15 3.96
CA PHE A 547 -27.57 3.16 4.78
C PHE A 547 -27.30 2.80 6.23
N TYR A 548 -26.49 1.76 6.45
CA TYR A 548 -26.08 1.34 7.78
C TYR A 548 -25.32 2.46 8.51
N ASN A 549 -24.34 3.08 7.86
CA ASN A 549 -23.60 4.20 8.43
C ASN A 549 -24.52 5.37 8.76
N MET A 550 -25.52 5.65 7.92
CA MET A 550 -26.50 6.70 8.17
C MET A 550 -27.40 6.42 9.37
N LEU A 551 -27.82 5.17 9.55
CA LEU A 551 -28.59 4.76 10.73
C LEU A 551 -27.77 4.84 12.01
N MET A 552 -26.49 4.46 11.98
CA MET A 552 -25.64 4.43 13.18
C MET A 552 -25.13 5.81 13.61
N GLN A 553 -24.97 6.73 12.66
CA GLN A 553 -24.42 8.07 12.90
C GLN A 553 -25.48 9.18 12.88
N GLY A 554 -26.68 8.89 12.34
CA GLY A 554 -27.80 9.82 12.23
C GLY A 554 -28.40 10.21 13.56
N SER A 555 -28.88 11.46 13.65
CA SER A 555 -29.78 11.89 14.72
C SER A 555 -31.05 11.04 14.77
N ASP A 556 -31.78 11.10 15.88
CA ASP A 556 -33.03 10.36 16.05
C ASP A 556 -34.05 10.69 14.95
N GLU A 557 -34.06 11.93 14.47
CA GLU A 557 -34.89 12.40 13.35
C GLU A 557 -34.51 11.70 12.04
N ILE A 558 -33.22 11.68 11.67
CA ILE A 558 -32.73 10.98 10.47
C ILE A 558 -33.04 9.50 10.57
N GLN A 559 -32.76 8.86 11.71
CA GLN A 559 -33.09 7.46 11.92
C GLN A 559 -34.58 7.21 11.71
N SER A 560 -35.45 8.06 12.27
CA SER A 560 -36.90 7.93 12.09
C SER A 560 -37.32 8.06 10.63
N ILE A 561 -36.74 9.00 9.86
CA ILE A 561 -37.03 9.19 8.43
C ILE A 561 -36.64 7.94 7.63
N LEU A 562 -35.40 7.46 7.83
CA LEU A 562 -34.87 6.28 7.15
C LEU A 562 -35.72 5.04 7.44
N ILE A 563 -36.06 4.82 8.72
CA ILE A 563 -36.88 3.71 9.17
C ILE A 563 -38.30 3.81 8.59
N ASN A 564 -38.95 4.97 8.71
CA ASN A 564 -40.34 5.14 8.28
C ASN A 564 -40.50 4.97 6.77
N LYS A 565 -39.55 5.48 5.96
CA LYS A 565 -39.54 5.25 4.52
C LYS A 565 -39.35 3.78 4.17
N PHE A 566 -38.43 3.09 4.85
CA PHE A 566 -38.22 1.65 4.67
C PHE A 566 -39.49 0.85 5.02
N LYS A 567 -40.13 1.14 6.17
CA LYS A 567 -41.40 0.52 6.61
C LYS A 567 -42.53 0.74 5.61
N THR A 568 -42.65 1.95 5.09
CA THR A 568 -43.71 2.31 4.12
C THR A 568 -43.50 1.57 2.80
N TRP A 569 -42.27 1.51 2.32
CA TRP A 569 -41.93 0.78 1.10
C TRP A 569 -42.19 -0.73 1.25
N SER A 570 -41.76 -1.34 2.36
CA SER A 570 -42.02 -2.77 2.60
C SER A 570 -43.51 -3.10 2.69
N ALA A 571 -44.32 -2.19 3.24
CA ALA A 571 -45.77 -2.37 3.34
C ALA A 571 -46.52 -2.16 2.01
N GLY A 572 -46.01 -1.31 1.11
CA GLY A 572 -46.63 -1.01 -0.19
C GLY A 572 -46.20 -1.92 -1.34
N ALA A 573 -45.14 -2.71 -1.16
CA ALA A 573 -44.52 -3.55 -2.16
C ALA A 573 -45.33 -4.85 -2.39
N ALA A 574 -46.44 -4.77 -3.13
CA ALA A 574 -47.24 -5.91 -3.57
C ALA A 574 -46.54 -6.73 -4.69
N TYR A 575 -45.40 -7.35 -4.38
CA TYR A 575 -44.66 -8.25 -5.26
C TYR A 575 -45.10 -9.71 -5.10
N GLU A 576 -44.79 -10.57 -6.09
CA GLU A 576 -44.87 -12.02 -5.89
C GLU A 576 -44.16 -12.39 -4.58
N PRO A 577 -44.85 -13.07 -3.64
CA PRO A 577 -44.42 -13.17 -2.25
C PRO A 577 -42.99 -13.71 -2.10
N GLU A 578 -42.55 -14.65 -2.93
CA GLU A 578 -41.21 -15.25 -2.83
C GLU A 578 -40.02 -14.31 -3.15
N GLY A 579 -40.19 -13.33 -4.03
CA GLY A 579 -39.06 -12.51 -4.52
C GLY A 579 -38.72 -11.33 -3.63
N ALA A 580 -39.75 -10.62 -3.16
CA ALA A 580 -39.62 -9.49 -2.25
C ALA A 580 -39.31 -9.96 -0.83
N ALA A 581 -39.94 -11.05 -0.36
CA ALA A 581 -39.61 -11.74 0.90
C ALA A 581 -38.13 -12.07 0.99
N LYS A 582 -37.59 -12.81 0.03
CA LYS A 582 -36.18 -13.20 -0.01
C LYS A 582 -35.23 -12.01 -0.08
N THR A 583 -35.66 -10.87 -0.60
CA THR A 583 -34.80 -9.67 -0.73
C THR A 583 -34.87 -8.80 0.50
N VAL A 584 -36.05 -8.60 1.08
CA VAL A 584 -36.23 -8.01 2.40
C VAL A 584 -35.47 -8.86 3.43
N LEU A 585 -35.56 -10.19 3.38
CA LEU A 585 -34.78 -11.13 4.19
C LEU A 585 -33.28 -11.11 3.87
N ARG A 586 -32.82 -10.89 2.62
CA ARG A 586 -31.39 -10.75 2.27
C ARG A 586 -30.82 -9.41 2.71
N LEU A 587 -31.59 -8.33 2.57
CA LEU A 587 -31.28 -7.02 3.12
C LEU A 587 -31.21 -7.15 4.65
N PHE A 588 -32.21 -7.76 5.29
CA PHE A 588 -32.23 -8.04 6.73
C PHE A 588 -31.13 -8.98 7.21
N ALA A 589 -30.78 -10.04 6.47
CA ALA A 589 -29.67 -10.93 6.81
C ALA A 589 -28.32 -10.22 6.65
N ALA A 590 -28.21 -9.25 5.73
CA ALA A 590 -27.07 -8.34 5.66
C ALA A 590 -27.07 -7.31 6.79
N PHE A 591 -28.24 -6.99 7.37
CA PHE A 591 -28.42 -6.05 8.49
C PHE A 591 -28.41 -6.70 9.89
N SER A 592 -28.60 -8.02 10.02
CA SER A 592 -28.94 -8.70 11.28
C SER A 592 -27.84 -8.65 12.35
N GLY A 593 -26.58 -8.42 11.96
CA GLY A 593 -25.48 -8.21 12.90
C GLY A 593 -25.37 -6.77 13.44
N SER A 594 -26.22 -5.84 12.98
CA SER A 594 -25.92 -4.40 13.09
C SER A 594 -27.13 -3.48 13.29
N LEU A 595 -28.37 -3.98 13.21
CA LEU A 595 -29.57 -3.14 13.38
C LEU A 595 -29.66 -2.50 14.78
N PRO A 596 -30.05 -1.21 14.88
CA PRO A 596 -30.52 -0.62 16.13
C PRO A 596 -31.58 -1.50 16.80
N SER A 597 -31.48 -1.69 18.11
CA SER A 597 -32.40 -2.52 18.90
C SER A 597 -33.87 -2.10 18.77
N SER A 598 -34.14 -0.84 18.42
CA SER A 598 -35.46 -0.28 18.16
C SER A 598 -36.16 -0.85 16.91
N ILE A 599 -35.40 -1.35 15.94
CA ILE A 599 -35.93 -1.83 14.65
C ILE A 599 -36.08 -3.37 14.67
N VAL A 600 -35.27 -4.07 15.47
CA VAL A 600 -35.23 -5.53 15.54
C VAL A 600 -36.62 -6.17 15.75
N PRO A 601 -37.48 -5.70 16.68
CA PRO A 601 -38.81 -6.29 16.88
C PRO A 601 -39.69 -6.23 15.62
N TRP A 602 -39.70 -5.09 14.94
CA TRP A 602 -40.47 -4.92 13.71
C TRP A 602 -39.93 -5.80 12.56
N CYS A 603 -38.61 -5.96 12.46
CA CYS A 603 -38.01 -6.86 11.48
C CYS A 603 -38.42 -8.33 11.72
N ILE A 604 -38.45 -8.75 12.99
CA ILE A 604 -38.88 -10.10 13.37
C ILE A 604 -40.35 -10.29 12.98
N GLU A 605 -41.23 -9.34 13.30
CA GLU A 605 -42.64 -9.39 12.91
C GLU A 605 -42.84 -9.51 11.39
N GLN A 606 -42.09 -8.74 10.60
CA GLN A 606 -42.16 -8.84 9.13
C GLN A 606 -41.61 -10.17 8.60
N ALA A 607 -40.49 -10.67 9.15
CA ALA A 607 -39.95 -11.97 8.77
C ALA A 607 -40.92 -13.11 9.08
N VAL A 608 -41.56 -13.08 10.24
CA VAL A 608 -42.59 -14.05 10.66
C VAL A 608 -43.81 -13.98 9.74
N ALA A 609 -44.37 -12.79 9.49
CA ALA A 609 -45.52 -12.62 8.60
C ALA A 609 -45.24 -13.07 7.16
N THR A 610 -43.99 -12.94 6.72
CA THR A 610 -43.54 -13.37 5.39
C THR A 610 -43.43 -14.88 5.29
N LEU A 611 -42.86 -15.54 6.32
CA LEU A 611 -42.77 -17.01 6.40
C LEU A 611 -44.18 -17.65 6.48
N GLU A 612 -45.08 -17.03 7.25
CA GLU A 612 -46.49 -17.45 7.35
C GLU A 612 -47.23 -17.34 6.00
N ALA A 613 -46.88 -16.37 5.15
CA ALA A 613 -47.49 -16.17 3.83
C ALA A 613 -46.96 -17.12 2.74
N GLU A 614 -45.73 -17.62 2.84
CA GLU A 614 -45.14 -18.58 1.88
C GLU A 614 -45.64 -20.03 2.06
N GLY A 615 -46.39 -20.32 3.14
CA GLY A 615 -47.00 -21.64 3.35
C GLY A 615 -46.00 -22.80 3.51
N GLY A 616 -44.75 -22.51 3.87
CA GLY A 616 -43.78 -23.52 4.28
C GLY A 616 -44.00 -23.92 5.74
N PRO A 617 -44.07 -25.22 6.07
CA PRO A 617 -43.98 -25.64 7.46
C PRO A 617 -42.50 -25.62 7.87
N GLU A 618 -42.23 -24.93 9.00
CA GLU A 618 -40.94 -24.64 9.66
C GLU A 618 -40.29 -23.30 9.33
#